data_AF-A0AA90I4B9-F1
#
_entry.id   AF-A0AA90I4B9-F1
#
_cell.length_a   1.000
_cell.length_b   1.000
_cell.length_c   1.000
_cell.angle_alpha   90.00
_cell.angle_beta   90.00
_cell.angle_gamma   90.00
#
_symmetry.space_group_name_H-M   'P 1'
#
loop_
_entity.id
_entity.type
_entity.pdbx_description
1 polymer ?
#
loop_
_entity_poly.entity_id
_entity_poly.type
_entity_poly.pdbx_seq_one_letter_code
_entity_poly.pdbx_strand_id
1 'polypeptide(L)'
;MLYRIVTLIGALVFVAALFGLIWFFCKKFLEHHGVKDQVSERATALATWTFAGIAIGLVFAVVGAFVLGPWAFYRTLLGHDVNVSSGAAIWWGFGIVAVSLAITAASFMGFLMLVGAY
;
A
#
# COMPACT_ATOMS: atom_id res chain seq x y z
N MET A 1 28.94 4.32 -12.36
CA MET A 1 28.26 5.12 -11.31
C MET A 1 26.87 5.58 -11.72
N LEU A 2 26.66 6.14 -12.93
CA LEU A 2 25.34 6.55 -13.44
C LEU A 2 24.24 5.47 -13.32
N TYR A 3 24.55 4.22 -13.67
CA TYR A 3 23.57 3.12 -13.57
C TYR A 3 23.03 2.92 -12.14
N ARG A 4 23.87 3.06 -11.11
CA ARG A 4 23.46 2.93 -9.69
C ARG A 4 22.50 4.06 -9.29
N ILE A 5 22.75 5.27 -9.77
CA ILE A 5 21.91 6.44 -9.51
C ILE A 5 20.54 6.25 -10.16
N VAL A 6 20.50 5.79 -11.42
CA VAL A 6 19.25 5.51 -12.14
C VAL A 6 18.45 4.41 -11.44
N THR A 7 19.09 3.33 -10.99
CA THR A 7 18.40 2.27 -10.23
C THR A 7 17.85 2.77 -8.91
N LEU A 8 18.59 3.60 -8.17
CA LEU A 8 18.11 4.18 -6.91
C LEU A 8 16.92 5.11 -7.12
N ILE A 9 16.98 5.98 -8.13
CA ILE A 9 15.87 6.88 -8.46
C ILE A 9 14.65 6.07 -8.88
N GLY A 10 14.82 5.06 -9.75
CA GLY A 10 13.73 4.18 -10.15
C GLY A 10 13.08 3.48 -8.95
N ALA A 11 13.88 2.87 -8.07
CA ALA A 11 13.37 2.24 -6.85
C ALA A 11 12.60 3.22 -5.97
N LEU A 12 13.12 4.44 -5.78
CA LEU A 12 12.46 5.48 -4.98
C LEU A 12 11.12 5.91 -5.59
N VAL A 13 11.05 6.03 -6.92
CA VAL A 13 9.80 6.33 -7.64
C VAL A 13 8.77 5.22 -7.43
N PHE A 14 9.16 3.95 -7.53
CA PHE A 14 8.25 2.83 -7.29
C PHE A 14 7.75 2.76 -5.83
N VAL A 15 8.63 3.07 -4.88
CA VAL A 15 8.24 3.16 -3.45
C VAL A 15 7.23 4.28 -3.23
N ALA A 16 7.47 5.47 -3.80
CA ALA A 16 6.54 6.59 -3.71
C ALA A 16 5.20 6.27 -4.39
N ALA A 17 5.23 5.61 -5.55
CA ALA A 17 4.03 5.17 -6.25
C ALA A 17 3.23 4.14 -5.45
N LEU A 18 3.89 3.15 -4.83
CA LEU A 18 3.24 2.16 -3.97
C LEU A 18 2.56 2.83 -2.77
N PHE A 19 3.26 3.74 -2.08
CA PHE A 19 2.67 4.51 -0.98
C PHE A 19 1.46 5.33 -1.45
N GLY A 20 1.58 6.02 -2.59
CA GLY A 20 0.49 6.80 -3.18
C GLY A 20 -0.73 5.94 -3.55
N LEU A 21 -0.52 4.74 -4.08
CA LEU A 21 -1.59 3.77 -4.36
C LEU A 21 -2.30 3.33 -3.09
N ILE A 22 -1.55 2.93 -2.06
CA ILE A 22 -2.11 2.53 -0.77
C ILE A 22 -2.93 3.69 -0.19
N TRP A 23 -2.37 4.90 -0.19
CA TRP A 23 -3.07 6.11 0.27
C TRP A 23 -4.38 6.36 -0.50
N PHE A 24 -4.33 6.27 -1.82
CA PHE A 24 -5.51 6.46 -2.67
C PHE A 24 -6.60 5.43 -2.34
N PHE A 25 -6.24 4.16 -2.19
CA PHE A 25 -7.20 3.12 -1.83
C PHE A 25 -7.73 3.26 -0.40
N CYS A 26 -6.90 3.62 0.58
CA CYS A 26 -7.34 3.91 1.95
C CYS A 26 -8.31 5.10 1.97
N LYS A 27 -8.04 6.16 1.20
CA LYS A 27 -8.94 7.29 1.03
C LYS A 27 -10.27 6.84 0.43
N LYS A 28 -10.26 6.07 -0.65
CA LYS A 28 -11.48 5.55 -1.29
C LYS A 28 -12.28 4.63 -0.38
N PHE A 29 -11.61 3.80 0.40
CA PHE A 29 -12.24 2.97 1.43
C PHE A 29 -12.99 3.84 2.47
N LEU A 30 -12.33 4.88 3.00
CA LEU A 30 -12.95 5.79 3.97
C LEU A 30 -14.15 6.54 3.38
N GLU A 31 -14.02 7.06 2.16
CA GLU A 31 -15.10 7.72 1.42
C GLU A 31 -16.30 6.77 1.19
N HIS A 32 -16.02 5.51 0.82
CA HIS A 32 -17.04 4.49 0.59
C HIS A 32 -17.83 4.15 1.86
N HIS A 33 -17.17 4.18 3.01
CA HIS A 33 -17.78 3.94 4.32
C HIS A 33 -18.34 5.21 4.98
N GLY A 34 -18.51 6.30 4.23
CA GLY A 34 -19.23 7.49 4.67
C GLY A 34 -18.42 8.45 5.55
N VAL A 35 -17.11 8.23 5.70
CA VAL A 35 -16.23 9.14 6.41
C VAL A 35 -16.02 10.39 5.54
N LYS A 36 -16.44 11.56 6.04
CA LYS A 36 -16.29 12.85 5.34
C LYS A 36 -15.34 13.81 6.06
N ASP A 37 -15.16 13.63 7.37
CA ASP A 37 -14.28 14.46 8.18
C ASP A 37 -12.85 13.94 8.17
N GLN A 38 -11.90 14.86 7.94
CA GLN A 38 -10.45 14.61 8.02
C GLN A 38 -9.99 13.40 7.18
N VAL A 39 -10.71 13.07 6.09
CA VAL A 39 -10.47 11.85 5.29
C VAL A 39 -9.02 11.77 4.81
N SER A 40 -8.43 12.88 4.40
CA SER A 40 -7.04 12.92 3.95
C SER A 40 -6.06 12.55 5.06
N GLU A 41 -6.27 13.05 6.27
CA GLU A 41 -5.39 12.80 7.41
C GLU A 41 -5.53 11.36 7.91
N ARG A 42 -6.77 10.87 8.03
CA ARG A 42 -7.09 9.48 8.37
C ARG A 42 -6.54 8.51 7.32
N ALA A 43 -6.66 8.83 6.04
CA ALA A 43 -6.09 8.05 4.95
C ALA A 43 -4.56 8.01 5.01
N THR A 44 -3.91 9.14 5.32
CA THR A 44 -2.46 9.20 5.52
C THR A 44 -2.01 8.34 6.69
N ALA A 45 -2.73 8.38 7.83
CA ALA A 45 -2.43 7.51 8.96
C ALA A 45 -2.59 6.03 8.59
N LEU A 46 -3.72 5.65 7.97
CA LEU A 46 -3.95 4.28 7.48
C LEU A 46 -2.85 3.83 6.53
N ALA A 47 -2.51 4.66 5.55
CA ALA A 47 -1.53 4.33 4.52
C ALA A 47 -0.13 4.18 5.09
N THR A 48 0.28 5.05 6.02
CA THR A 48 1.57 5.00 6.69
C THR A 48 1.76 3.68 7.43
N TRP A 49 0.79 3.29 8.26
CA TRP A 49 0.86 2.04 9.00
C TRP A 49 0.76 0.80 8.10
N THR A 50 -0.11 0.84 7.08
CA THR A 50 -0.22 -0.25 6.10
C THR A 50 1.08 -0.43 5.31
N PHE A 51 1.68 0.68 4.85
CA PHE A 51 2.95 0.67 4.15
C PHE A 51 4.09 0.18 5.04
N ALA A 52 4.14 0.61 6.31
CA ALA A 52 5.11 0.08 7.28
C ALA A 52 4.94 -1.44 7.47
N GLY A 53 3.70 -1.93 7.56
CA GLY A 53 3.39 -3.36 7.63
C GLY A 53 3.88 -4.13 6.39
N ILE A 54 3.67 -3.57 5.19
CA ILE A 54 4.21 -4.14 3.94
C ILE A 54 5.75 -4.15 3.97
N ALA A 55 6.38 -3.02 4.31
CA ALA A 55 7.84 -2.89 4.29
C ALA A 55 8.51 -3.87 5.27
N ILE A 56 8.00 -3.95 6.50
CA ILE A 56 8.49 -4.92 7.49
C ILE A 56 8.21 -6.34 7.00
N GLY A 57 7.00 -6.60 6.47
CA GLY A 57 6.64 -7.90 5.92
C GLY A 57 7.61 -8.38 4.86
N LEU A 58 7.91 -7.53 3.88
CA LEU A 58 8.86 -7.82 2.79
C LEU A 58 10.27 -8.15 3.29
N VAL A 59 10.73 -7.55 4.38
CA VAL A 59 12.05 -7.85 4.98
C VAL A 59 12.11 -9.29 5.50
N PHE A 60 11.02 -9.81 6.07
CA PHE A 60 10.98 -11.19 6.58
C PHE A 60 10.70 -12.22 5.49
N ALA A 61 9.68 -11.97 4.65
CA ALA A 61 9.32 -12.80 3.51
C ALA A 61 8.32 -12.05 2.61
N VAL A 62 8.31 -12.31 1.31
CA VAL A 62 7.33 -11.71 0.39
C VAL A 62 5.88 -11.92 0.88
N VAL A 63 5.57 -13.11 1.41
CA VAL A 63 4.26 -13.44 1.99
C VAL A 63 3.94 -12.60 3.23
N GLY A 64 4.96 -12.18 3.99
CA GLY A 64 4.82 -11.36 5.19
C GLY A 64 4.13 -10.02 4.91
N ALA A 65 4.31 -9.45 3.71
CA ALA A 65 3.63 -8.23 3.30
C ALA A 65 2.10 -8.38 3.26
N PHE A 66 1.62 -9.55 2.83
CA PHE A 66 0.20 -9.87 2.72
C PHE A 66 -0.46 -10.21 4.05
N VAL A 67 0.33 -10.41 5.12
CA VAL A 67 -0.17 -10.64 6.47
C VAL A 67 -0.05 -9.37 7.30
N LEU A 68 1.15 -8.78 7.36
CA LEU A 68 1.44 -7.62 8.19
C LEU A 68 0.82 -6.33 7.64
N GLY A 69 0.74 -6.16 6.32
CA GLY A 69 0.07 -5.00 5.71
C GLY A 69 -1.41 -4.94 6.09
N PRO A 70 -2.22 -5.98 5.82
CA PRO A 70 -3.63 -6.00 6.17
C PRO A 70 -3.90 -5.97 7.67
N TRP A 71 -3.03 -6.61 8.46
CA TRP A 71 -3.11 -6.54 9.92
C TRP A 71 -2.86 -5.13 10.46
N ALA A 72 -1.86 -4.43 9.93
CA ALA A 72 -1.58 -3.04 10.29
C ALA A 72 -2.75 -2.13 9.89
N PHE A 73 -3.30 -2.29 8.68
CA PHE A 73 -4.51 -1.59 8.24
C PHE A 73 -5.67 -1.79 9.23
N TYR A 74 -5.97 -3.04 9.59
CA TYR A 74 -7.05 -3.38 10.51
C TYR A 74 -6.85 -2.75 11.89
N ARG A 75 -5.65 -2.85 12.45
CA ARG A 75 -5.27 -2.24 13.73
C ARG A 75 -5.47 -0.73 13.72
N THR A 76 -5.04 -0.06 12.66
CA THR A 76 -5.20 1.38 12.52
C THR A 76 -6.67 1.76 12.31
N LEU A 77 -7.43 0.96 11.56
CA LEU A 77 -8.87 1.18 11.33
C LEU A 77 -9.68 1.16 12.62
N LEU A 78 -9.37 0.25 13.55
CA LEU A 78 -10.04 0.17 14.86
C LEU A 78 -9.95 1.49 15.65
N GLY A 79 -8.91 2.30 15.42
CA GLY A 79 -8.77 3.61 16.03
C GLY A 79 -9.57 4.73 15.35
N HIS A 80 -10.27 4.45 14.24
CA HIS A 80 -10.95 5.46 13.42
C HIS A 80 -12.49 5.39 13.47
N ASP A 81 -13.05 4.51 14.31
CA ASP A 81 -14.50 4.34 14.57
C ASP A 81 -15.36 4.23 13.29
N VAL A 82 -14.88 3.42 12.35
CA VAL A 82 -15.59 3.15 11.10
C VAL A 82 -16.49 1.94 11.29
N ASN A 83 -17.78 2.07 10.97
CA ASN A 83 -18.77 1.01 11.12
C ASN A 83 -18.60 -0.08 10.03
N VAL A 84 -17.62 -0.95 10.22
CA VAL A 84 -17.29 -2.09 9.35
C VAL A 84 -17.06 -3.32 10.21
N SER A 85 -17.58 -4.48 9.80
CA SER A 85 -17.32 -5.73 10.51
C SER A 85 -15.83 -6.09 10.46
N SER A 86 -15.30 -6.71 11.52
CA SER A 86 -13.87 -7.07 11.59
C SER A 86 -13.43 -7.93 10.41
N GLY A 87 -14.27 -8.87 9.96
CA GLY A 87 -13.98 -9.71 8.80
C GLY A 87 -13.91 -8.92 7.49
N ALA A 88 -14.83 -7.96 7.28
CA ALA A 88 -14.80 -7.10 6.10
C ALA A 88 -13.57 -6.18 6.11
N ALA A 89 -13.20 -5.63 7.28
CA ALA A 89 -12.03 -4.77 7.41
C ALA A 89 -10.72 -5.48 7.04
N ILE A 90 -10.56 -6.75 7.43
CA ILE A 90 -9.40 -7.58 7.06
C ILE A 90 -9.37 -7.81 5.55
N TRP A 91 -10.50 -8.16 4.94
CA TRP A 91 -10.60 -8.37 3.49
C TRP A 91 -10.34 -7.10 2.69
N TRP A 92 -10.80 -5.94 3.16
CA TRP A 92 -10.46 -4.65 2.58
C TRP A 92 -8.97 -4.36 2.70
N GLY A 93 -8.37 -4.54 3.87
CA GLY A 93 -6.93 -4.39 4.05
C GLY A 93 -6.13 -5.29 3.12
N PHE A 94 -6.53 -6.56 2.99
CA PHE A 94 -5.91 -7.51 2.06
C PHE A 94 -6.06 -7.07 0.62
N GLY A 95 -7.26 -6.67 0.19
CA GLY A 95 -7.53 -6.18 -1.15
C GLY A 95 -6.68 -4.97 -1.51
N ILE A 96 -6.58 -3.99 -0.61
CA ILE A 96 -5.76 -2.78 -0.80
C ILE A 96 -4.29 -3.16 -1.01
N VAL A 97 -3.74 -4.00 -0.14
CA VAL A 97 -2.34 -4.44 -0.21
C VAL A 97 -2.08 -5.24 -1.48
N ALA A 98 -2.94 -6.21 -1.79
CA ALA A 98 -2.79 -7.08 -2.95
C ALA A 98 -2.87 -6.29 -4.27
N VAL A 99 -3.86 -5.40 -4.41
CA VAL A 99 -4.03 -4.57 -5.61
C VAL A 99 -2.87 -3.58 -5.75
N SER A 100 -2.44 -2.92 -4.67
CA SER A 100 -1.33 -1.96 -4.72
C SER A 100 -0.02 -2.64 -5.12
N LEU A 101 0.28 -3.81 -4.56
CA LEU A 101 1.45 -4.60 -4.92
C LEU A 101 1.36 -5.14 -6.35
N ALA A 102 0.20 -5.62 -6.78
CA ALA A 102 0.00 -6.11 -8.15
C ALA A 102 0.21 -5.00 -9.19
N ILE A 103 -0.38 -3.82 -8.98
CA ILE A 103 -0.18 -2.65 -9.85
C ILE A 103 1.29 -2.24 -9.88
N THR A 104 1.94 -2.21 -8.72
CA THR A 104 3.36 -1.83 -8.62
C THR A 104 4.25 -2.85 -9.35
N ALA A 105 4.02 -4.14 -9.15
CA ALA A 105 4.76 -5.21 -9.82
C ALA A 105 4.53 -5.20 -11.35
N ALA A 106 3.29 -5.01 -11.80
CA ALA A 106 2.98 -4.89 -13.22
C ALA A 106 3.63 -3.64 -13.85
N SER A 107 3.61 -2.50 -13.14
CA SER A 107 4.25 -1.27 -13.58
C SER A 107 5.77 -1.43 -13.65
N PHE A 108 6.37 -2.12 -12.68
CA PHE A 108 7.80 -2.43 -12.67
C PHE A 108 8.17 -3.34 -13.85
N MET A 109 7.39 -4.37 -14.11
CA MET A 109 7.61 -5.27 -15.24
C MET A 109 7.47 -4.55 -16.59
N GLY A 110 6.46 -3.67 -16.73
CA GLY A 110 6.33 -2.80 -17.90
C GLY A 110 7.53 -1.86 -18.08
N PHE A 111 8.05 -1.30 -16.99
CA PHE A 111 9.26 -0.48 -17.02
C PHE A 111 10.49 -1.29 -17.48
N LEU A 112 10.67 -2.52 -16.99
CA LEU A 112 11.77 -3.39 -17.43
C LEU A 112 11.70 -3.69 -18.93
N MET A 113 10.50 -3.95 -19.47
CA MET A 113 10.29 -4.13 -20.91
C MET A 113 10.65 -2.87 -21.70
N LEU A 114 10.25 -1.68 -21.23
CA LEU A 114 10.56 -0.41 -21.89
C LEU A 114 12.06 -0.10 -21.92
N VAL A 115 12.82 -0.53 -20.91
CA VAL A 115 14.27 -0.32 -20.81
C VAL A 115 15.06 -1.45 -21.51
N GLY A 116 14.38 -2.45 -22.08
CA GLY A 116 15.02 -3.57 -22.79
C GLY A 116 15.73 -4.56 -21.87
N ALA A 117 15.30 -4.65 -20.61
CA ALA A 117 15.86 -5.56 -19.60
C ALA A 117 15.16 -6.92 -19.54
N TYR A 118 14.27 -7.21 -20.50
CA TYR A 118 13.50 -8.45 -20.64
C TYR A 118 13.42 -8.87 -22.12
#